data_AF-A0A238ZAK1-F1
#
_entry.id   AF-A0A238ZAK1-F1
#
_cell.length_a   1.000
_cell.length_b   1.000
_cell.length_c   1.000
_cell.angle_alpha   90.00
_cell.angle_beta   90.00
_cell.angle_gamma   90.00
#
_symmetry.space_group_name_H-M   'P 1'
#
loop_
_entity.id
_entity.type
_entity.pdbx_description
1 polymer ?
#
loop_
_entity_poly.entity_id
_entity_poly.type
_entity_poly.pdbx_seq_one_letter_code
_entity_poly.pdbx_strand_id
1 'polypeptide(L)'
;MLSSRLSGPVLSAFRVVVGLLFACHGAASLFGVLGGVRGTGATVPVGAWPGWWAAVIEFVGGGLVLLGLFTRPAAVICSGAMAYGYFTVHQPRGLWPLTNGGEPAVLFCWSFFTIAVLGAGTWSLDALISGLRAPQQLAIPDTTYRWHNEATRNLHRHAAENVTEEYGGLVSRIEHHKITTGAPSAAWRSTGRLSRMPRSAPRRGQRPAGPPSLRRTR
;
A
#
# COMPACT_ATOMS: atom_id res chain seq x y z
N MET A 1 -2.51 14.44 1.49
CA MET A 1 -1.83 13.89 0.29
C MET A 1 -0.30 13.95 0.34
N LEU A 2 0.32 14.93 1.01
CA LEU A 2 1.79 14.97 1.18
C LEU A 2 2.30 13.90 2.16
N SER A 3 1.58 13.67 3.27
CA SER A 3 1.97 12.72 4.33
C SER A 3 2.08 11.26 3.85
N SER A 4 1.26 10.85 2.87
CA SER A 4 1.33 9.49 2.29
C SER A 4 2.47 9.31 1.30
N ARG A 5 3.01 10.40 0.73
CA ARG A 5 4.17 10.36 -0.18
C ARG A 5 5.49 10.36 0.57
N LEU A 6 5.53 10.96 1.76
CA LEU A 6 6.74 11.08 2.58
C LEU A 6 6.91 9.91 3.57
N SER A 7 5.85 9.21 3.94
CA SER A 7 5.90 8.13 4.93
C SER A 7 6.89 7.01 4.56
N GLY A 8 6.91 6.58 3.30
CA GLY A 8 7.84 5.56 2.80
C GLY A 8 9.31 5.98 2.83
N PRO A 9 9.68 7.12 2.22
CA PRO A 9 11.06 7.64 2.27
C PRO A 9 11.55 7.95 3.68
N VAL A 10 10.71 8.56 4.53
CA VAL A 10 11.08 8.89 5.92
C VAL A 10 11.34 7.62 6.73
N LEU A 11 10.49 6.60 6.62
CA LEU A 11 10.72 5.32 7.28
C LEU A 11 12.01 4.64 6.78
N SER A 12 12.28 4.74 5.48
CA SER A 12 13.51 4.18 4.90
C SER A 12 14.76 4.91 5.41
N ALA A 13 14.74 6.24 5.46
CA ALA A 13 15.83 7.04 6.01
C ALA A 13 16.07 6.75 7.49
N PHE A 14 14.98 6.67 8.28
CA PHE A 14 15.05 6.27 9.68
C PHE A 14 15.71 4.90 9.85
N ARG A 15 15.27 3.90 9.09
CA ARG A 15 15.85 2.55 9.07
C ARG A 15 17.34 2.56 8.74
N VAL A 16 17.75 3.30 7.71
CA VAL A 16 19.16 3.40 7.27
C VAL A 16 20.02 4.03 8.37
N VAL A 17 19.58 5.15 8.96
CA VAL A 17 20.32 5.83 10.02
C VAL A 17 20.45 4.97 11.27
N VAL A 18 19.35 4.38 11.73
CA VAL A 18 19.36 3.51 12.93
C VAL A 18 20.24 2.29 12.70
N GLY A 19 20.09 1.61 11.55
CA GLY A 19 20.92 0.45 11.20
C GLY A 19 22.40 0.81 11.08
N LEU A 20 22.73 1.97 10.51
CA LEU A 20 24.11 2.44 10.36
C LEU A 20 24.77 2.68 11.71
N LEU A 21 24.11 3.45 12.58
CA LEU A 21 24.65 3.78 13.90
C LEU A 21 24.87 2.51 14.73
N PHE A 22 23.93 1.57 14.67
CA PHE A 22 24.04 0.30 15.36
C PHE A 22 25.19 -0.55 14.80
N ALA A 23 25.33 -0.63 13.47
CA ALA A 23 26.45 -1.32 12.85
C ALA A 23 27.80 -0.69 13.20
N CYS A 24 27.87 0.65 13.32
CA CYS A 24 29.07 1.34 13.78
C CYS A 24 29.46 0.97 15.21
N HIS A 25 28.49 0.83 16.13
CA HIS A 25 28.76 0.36 17.50
C HIS A 25 29.34 -1.05 17.52
N GLY A 26 28.76 -1.95 16.72
CA GLY A 26 29.28 -3.32 16.56
C GLY A 26 30.68 -3.32 15.94
N ALA A 27 30.91 -2.52 14.90
CA ALA A 27 32.21 -2.41 14.24
C ALA A 27 33.29 -1.86 15.20
N ALA A 28 32.97 -0.83 15.98
CA ALA A 28 33.87 -0.30 17.00
C ALA A 28 34.23 -1.37 18.04
N SER A 29 33.23 -2.13 18.49
CA SER A 29 33.42 -3.17 19.50
C SER A 29 34.17 -4.40 18.98
N LEU A 30 33.98 -4.81 17.73
CA LEU A 30 34.61 -6.00 17.14
C LEU A 30 36.00 -5.72 16.56
N PHE A 31 36.20 -4.55 15.95
CA PHE A 31 37.40 -4.26 15.14
C PHE A 31 38.25 -3.10 15.68
N GLY A 32 37.80 -2.39 16.72
CA GLY A 32 38.56 -1.27 17.31
C GLY A 32 38.56 -0.01 16.44
N VAL A 33 37.76 -0.02 15.36
CA VAL A 33 37.60 1.11 14.44
C VAL A 33 36.67 2.16 15.03
N LEU A 34 36.58 3.36 14.42
CA LEU A 34 35.66 4.44 14.86
C LEU A 34 35.84 4.83 16.35
N GLY A 35 37.05 4.70 16.88
CA GLY A 35 37.37 4.96 18.29
C GLY A 35 37.30 3.73 19.20
N GLY A 36 36.88 2.56 18.71
CA GLY A 36 36.85 1.33 19.51
C GLY A 36 35.91 1.39 20.72
N VAL A 37 36.03 0.42 21.63
CA VAL A 37 35.20 0.37 22.84
C VAL A 37 35.41 1.62 23.68
N ARG A 38 34.35 2.42 23.86
CA ARG A 38 34.35 3.69 24.64
C ARG A 38 35.44 4.70 24.21
N GLY A 39 35.84 4.71 22.94
CA GLY A 39 36.86 5.66 22.47
C GLY A 39 38.31 5.25 22.76
N THR A 40 38.56 4.03 23.25
CA THR A 40 39.90 3.55 23.62
C THR A 40 40.70 2.94 22.46
N GLY A 41 40.07 2.70 21.31
CA GLY A 41 40.65 1.92 20.20
C GLY A 41 40.71 0.41 20.46
N ALA A 42 40.33 -0.06 21.66
CA ALA A 42 40.31 -1.47 21.99
C ALA A 42 39.09 -2.20 21.43
N THR A 43 39.19 -3.52 21.31
CA THR A 43 38.09 -4.43 20.97
C THR A 43 37.54 -5.12 22.22
N VAL A 44 36.31 -5.63 22.11
CA VAL A 44 35.78 -6.58 23.10
C VAL A 44 36.45 -7.94 22.88
N PRO A 45 36.95 -8.60 23.94
CA PRO A 45 37.55 -9.93 23.81
C PRO A 45 36.59 -10.93 23.16
N VAL A 46 37.11 -11.75 22.24
CA VAL A 46 36.31 -12.71 21.48
C VAL A 46 35.59 -13.69 22.41
N GLY A 47 34.29 -13.86 22.21
CA GLY A 47 33.44 -14.75 23.00
C GLY A 47 33.04 -14.22 24.39
N ALA A 48 33.49 -13.02 24.79
CA ALA A 48 33.16 -12.46 26.09
C ALA A 48 31.66 -12.16 26.23
N TRP A 49 31.03 -12.74 27.25
CA TRP A 49 29.63 -12.48 27.57
C TRP A 49 29.46 -11.23 28.45
N PRO A 50 28.46 -10.37 28.21
CA PRO A 50 27.56 -10.34 27.04
C PRO A 50 28.13 -9.55 25.85
N GLY A 51 29.23 -8.81 26.05
CA GLY A 51 29.66 -7.73 25.16
C GLY A 51 30.02 -8.16 23.73
N TRP A 52 30.69 -9.30 23.55
CA TRP A 52 31.10 -9.73 22.20
C TRP A 52 29.90 -10.16 21.35
N TRP A 53 28.95 -10.86 21.95
CA TRP A 53 27.71 -11.27 21.28
C TRP A 53 26.83 -10.07 20.95
N ALA A 54 26.75 -9.08 21.85
CA ALA A 54 26.08 -7.82 21.57
C ALA A 54 26.71 -7.13 20.36
N ALA A 55 28.05 -7.05 20.30
CA ALA A 55 28.78 -6.44 19.18
C ALA A 55 28.55 -7.16 17.83
N VAL A 56 28.45 -8.49 17.83
CA VAL A 56 28.09 -9.28 16.64
C VAL A 56 26.68 -8.96 16.17
N ILE A 57 25.72 -8.92 17.09
CA ILE A 57 24.33 -8.57 16.77
C ILE A 57 24.24 -7.13 16.26
N GLU A 58 24.98 -6.21 16.88
CA GLU A 58 25.05 -4.81 16.48
C GLU A 58 25.55 -4.65 15.05
N PHE A 59 26.65 -5.32 14.72
CA PHE A 59 27.25 -5.25 13.39
C PHE A 59 26.40 -5.94 12.33
N VAL A 60 26.07 -7.21 12.53
CA VAL A 60 25.35 -8.02 11.53
C VAL A 60 23.89 -7.62 11.44
N GLY A 61 23.20 -7.51 12.59
CA GLY A 61 21.80 -7.11 12.64
C GLY A 61 21.60 -5.67 12.20
N GLY A 62 22.47 -4.74 12.62
CA GLY A 62 22.48 -3.37 12.13
C GLY A 62 22.68 -3.30 10.62
N GLY A 63 23.63 -4.07 10.07
CA GLY A 63 23.88 -4.18 8.63
C GLY A 63 22.68 -4.73 7.84
N LEU A 64 22.05 -5.82 8.32
CA LEU A 64 20.85 -6.38 7.69
C LEU A 64 19.71 -5.36 7.67
N VAL A 65 19.46 -4.69 8.81
CA VAL A 65 18.43 -3.65 8.89
C VAL A 65 18.78 -2.47 7.99
N LEU A 66 20.04 -2.03 7.92
CA LEU A 66 20.52 -0.95 7.05
C LEU A 66 20.36 -1.25 5.56
N LEU A 67 20.61 -2.49 5.17
CA LEU A 67 20.43 -2.93 3.78
C LEU A 67 18.95 -3.18 3.46
N GLY A 68 18.13 -3.34 4.49
CA GLY A 68 16.72 -3.68 4.33
C GLY A 68 16.54 -5.13 3.88
N LEU A 69 17.39 -6.03 4.39
CA LEU A 69 17.35 -7.49 4.15
C LEU A 69 16.81 -8.18 5.40
N PHE A 70 15.80 -9.03 5.26
CA PHE A 70 15.16 -9.71 6.40
C PHE A 70 14.82 -8.72 7.53
N THR A 71 14.32 -7.54 7.15
CA THR A 71 14.29 -6.37 8.05
C THR A 71 13.51 -6.64 9.34
N ARG A 72 12.38 -7.35 9.26
CA ARG A 72 11.53 -7.63 10.42
C ARG A 72 12.22 -8.55 11.44
N PRO A 73 12.66 -9.78 11.06
CA PRO A 73 13.34 -10.65 12.02
C PRO A 73 14.65 -10.05 12.53
N ALA A 74 15.44 -9.38 11.68
CA ALA A 74 16.66 -8.70 12.12
C ALA A 74 16.35 -7.61 13.16
N ALA A 75 15.33 -6.78 12.93
CA ALA A 75 14.93 -5.75 13.87
C ALA A 75 14.37 -6.31 15.19
N VAL A 76 13.66 -7.45 15.18
CA VAL A 76 13.23 -8.12 16.43
C VAL A 76 14.44 -8.56 17.26
N ILE A 77 15.45 -9.15 16.61
CA ILE A 77 16.67 -9.59 17.30
C ILE A 77 17.43 -8.39 17.88
N CYS A 78 17.63 -7.32 17.09
CA CYS A 78 18.30 -6.11 17.56
C CYS A 78 17.55 -5.45 18.72
N SER A 79 16.22 -5.38 18.64
CA SER A 79 15.36 -4.84 19.71
C SER A 79 15.49 -5.66 20.99
N GLY A 80 15.39 -6.99 20.88
CA GLY A 80 15.53 -7.90 22.02
C GLY A 80 16.91 -7.86 22.67
N ALA A 81 17.99 -7.77 21.87
CA ALA A 81 19.34 -7.65 22.38
C ALA A 81 19.54 -6.37 23.21
N MET A 82 18.96 -5.25 22.76
CA MET A 82 19.01 -3.99 23.49
C MET A 82 18.13 -3.98 24.74
N ALA A 83 16.96 -4.64 24.70
CA ALA A 83 16.14 -4.85 25.89
C ALA A 83 16.90 -5.68 26.93
N TYR A 84 17.50 -6.80 26.51
CA TYR A 84 18.36 -7.62 27.36
C TYR A 84 19.52 -6.80 27.94
N GLY A 85 20.21 -6.03 27.10
CA GLY A 85 21.30 -5.14 27.52
C GLY A 85 20.84 -4.12 28.56
N TYR A 86 19.67 -3.51 28.37
CA TYR A 86 19.12 -2.59 29.36
C TYR A 86 18.89 -3.28 30.70
N PHE A 87 18.16 -4.39 30.74
CA PHE A 87 17.79 -5.03 32.01
C PHE A 87 18.96 -5.72 32.73
N THR A 88 19.95 -6.23 32.00
CA THR A 88 21.07 -6.97 32.60
C THR A 88 22.31 -6.12 32.85
N VAL A 89 22.53 -5.09 32.03
CA VAL A 89 23.73 -4.24 32.12
C VAL A 89 23.38 -2.90 32.76
N HIS A 90 22.33 -2.21 32.32
CA HIS A 90 22.07 -0.82 32.72
C HIS A 90 21.18 -0.69 33.95
N GLN A 91 20.04 -1.39 34.01
CA GLN A 91 19.06 -1.31 35.09
C GLN A 91 19.66 -1.57 36.49
N PRO A 92 20.62 -2.51 36.67
CA PRO A 92 21.28 -2.70 37.98
C PRO A 92 22.06 -1.48 38.48
N ARG A 93 22.43 -0.53 37.60
CA ARG A 93 23.19 0.69 37.95
C ARG A 93 22.29 1.87 38.30
N GLY A 94 20.97 1.74 38.13
CA GLY A 94 20.00 2.78 38.44
C GLY A 94 18.68 2.56 37.69
N LEU A 95 17.58 3.05 38.25
CA LEU A 95 16.25 2.88 37.65
C LEU A 95 16.09 3.72 36.37
N TRP A 96 16.59 4.95 36.37
CA TRP A 96 16.39 5.88 35.27
C TRP A 96 17.49 5.71 34.21
N PRO A 97 17.14 5.56 32.92
CA PRO A 97 18.13 5.49 31.83
C PRO A 97 19.16 6.62 31.89
N LEU A 98 18.70 7.82 32.24
CA LEU A 98 19.51 9.04 32.35
C LEU A 98 20.63 8.93 33.39
N THR A 99 20.43 8.15 34.46
CA THR A 99 21.43 7.99 35.54
C THR A 99 22.24 6.71 35.43
N ASN A 100 21.85 5.76 34.56
CA ASN A 100 22.49 4.45 34.42
C ASN A 100 23.21 4.26 33.07
N GLY A 101 23.21 5.28 32.20
CA GLY A 101 23.81 5.27 30.87
C GLY A 101 23.10 4.38 29.85
N GLY A 102 21.87 3.95 30.14
CA GLY A 102 21.06 3.04 29.35
C GLY A 102 20.15 3.71 28.33
N GLU A 103 20.19 5.04 28.20
CA GLU A 103 19.40 5.79 27.21
C GLU A 103 19.61 5.26 25.79
N PRO A 104 20.85 4.99 25.31
CA PRO A 104 21.04 4.44 23.96
C PRO A 104 20.40 3.06 23.81
N ALA A 105 20.49 2.20 24.83
CA ALA A 105 19.87 0.87 24.79
C ALA A 105 18.35 0.97 24.64
N VAL A 106 17.70 1.86 25.39
CA VAL A 106 16.25 2.09 25.29
C VAL A 106 15.88 2.68 23.91
N LEU A 107 16.63 3.67 23.43
CA LEU A 107 16.38 4.30 22.14
C LEU A 107 16.52 3.31 20.98
N PHE A 108 17.59 2.50 20.94
CA PHE A 108 17.75 1.47 19.93
C PHE A 108 16.67 0.39 20.05
N CYS A 109 16.33 -0.05 21.26
CA CYS A 109 15.26 -1.03 21.50
C CYS A 109 13.95 -0.60 20.84
N TRP A 110 13.49 0.63 21.10
CA TRP A 110 12.24 1.16 20.55
C TRP A 110 12.34 1.52 19.07
N SER A 111 13.50 1.96 18.60
CA SER A 111 13.74 2.23 17.17
C SER A 111 13.61 0.97 16.35
N PHE A 112 14.26 -0.12 16.76
CA PHE A 112 14.16 -1.41 16.09
C PHE A 112 12.78 -2.04 16.26
N PHE A 113 12.13 -1.91 17.41
CA PHE A 113 10.73 -2.35 17.57
C PHE A 113 9.81 -1.65 16.56
N THR A 114 9.98 -0.33 16.39
CA THR A 114 9.23 0.46 15.40
C THR A 114 9.49 -0.06 13.98
N ILE A 115 10.73 -0.34 13.62
CA ILE A 115 11.09 -0.93 12.32
C ILE A 115 10.49 -2.33 12.15
N ALA A 116 10.48 -3.16 13.20
CA ALA A 116 9.90 -4.50 13.18
C ALA A 116 8.38 -4.48 12.93
N VAL A 117 7.68 -3.47 13.47
CA VAL A 117 6.24 -3.27 13.30
C VAL A 117 5.91 -2.64 11.94
N LEU A 118 6.62 -1.57 11.55
CA LEU A 118 6.33 -0.81 10.34
C LEU A 118 6.92 -1.44 9.06
N GLY A 119 7.96 -2.27 9.18
CA GLY A 119 8.61 -2.96 8.06
C GLY A 119 9.75 -2.19 7.39
N ALA A 120 10.16 -2.65 6.21
CA ALA A 120 11.43 -2.27 5.57
C ALA A 120 11.43 -0.89 4.85
N GLY A 121 10.24 -0.30 4.63
CA GLY A 121 10.09 0.93 3.85
C GLY A 121 10.28 0.74 2.33
N THR A 122 10.05 1.82 1.58
CA THR A 122 10.07 1.83 0.11
C THR A 122 11.46 1.68 -0.49
N TRP A 123 12.52 2.07 0.24
CA TRP A 123 13.90 1.90 -0.20
C TRP A 123 14.56 0.74 0.56
N SER A 124 14.08 -0.48 0.37
CA SER A 124 14.71 -1.68 0.92
C SER A 124 15.20 -2.59 -0.21
N LEU A 125 16.30 -3.31 -0.01
CA LEU A 125 16.75 -4.31 -0.98
C LEU A 125 15.70 -5.42 -1.14
N ASP A 126 14.97 -5.78 -0.07
CA ASP A 126 13.81 -6.68 -0.16
C ASP A 126 12.75 -6.15 -1.14
N ALA A 127 12.46 -4.84 -1.13
CA ALA A 127 11.53 -4.22 -2.08
C ALA A 127 12.08 -4.18 -3.51
N LEU A 128 13.39 -3.98 -3.70
CA LEU A 128 14.03 -4.05 -5.02
C LEU A 128 13.96 -5.48 -5.58
N ILE A 129 14.26 -6.50 -4.77
CA ILE A 129 14.19 -7.91 -5.16
C ILE A 129 12.73 -8.33 -5.41
N SER A 130 11.78 -7.87 -4.61
CA SER A 130 10.35 -8.14 -4.80
C SER A 130 9.76 -7.40 -6.00
N GLY A 131 10.28 -6.21 -6.33
CA GLY A 131 9.94 -5.49 -7.56
C GLY A 131 10.50 -6.15 -8.82
N LEU A 132 11.68 -6.77 -8.73
CA LEU A 132 12.25 -7.63 -9.78
C LEU A 132 11.50 -8.96 -9.91
N ARG A 133 11.02 -9.51 -8.79
CA ARG A 133 10.05 -10.61 -8.71
C ARG A 133 8.62 -10.09 -8.75
N ALA A 134 8.36 -9.00 -9.48
CA ALA A 134 6.99 -8.68 -9.84
C ALA A 134 6.37 -9.98 -10.34
N PRO A 135 5.23 -10.43 -9.78
CA PRO A 135 4.50 -11.52 -10.37
C PRO A 135 4.41 -11.16 -11.84
N GLN A 136 4.91 -12.03 -12.71
CA GLN A 136 4.43 -12.06 -14.07
C GLN A 136 2.93 -12.05 -13.87
N GLN A 137 2.34 -10.88 -14.09
CA GLN A 137 0.93 -10.64 -13.96
C GLN A 137 0.39 -11.78 -14.80
N LEU A 138 -0.14 -12.80 -14.13
CA LEU A 138 -0.95 -13.79 -14.79
C LEU A 138 -1.91 -12.88 -15.50
N ALA A 139 -1.77 -12.82 -16.82
CA ALA A 139 -2.71 -12.16 -17.66
C ALA A 139 -3.95 -13.01 -17.43
N ILE A 140 -4.68 -12.72 -16.34
CA ILE A 140 -6.08 -13.06 -16.20
C ILE A 140 -6.62 -12.42 -17.45
N PRO A 141 -6.96 -13.22 -18.48
CA PRO A 141 -7.35 -12.66 -19.75
C PRO A 141 -8.48 -11.69 -19.42
N ASP A 142 -8.46 -10.51 -20.02
CA ASP A 142 -9.43 -9.43 -19.82
C ASP A 142 -10.90 -9.88 -20.02
N THR A 143 -11.10 -11.15 -20.40
CA THR A 143 -12.32 -11.95 -20.29
C THR A 143 -13.16 -11.66 -19.04
N THR A 144 -12.62 -11.59 -17.81
CA THR A 144 -13.48 -11.41 -16.64
C THR A 144 -14.14 -10.02 -16.61
N TYR A 145 -13.40 -8.97 -17.02
CA TYR A 145 -13.96 -7.61 -17.14
C TYR A 145 -14.78 -7.44 -18.43
N ARG A 146 -14.37 -8.07 -19.53
CA ARG A 146 -15.15 -8.09 -20.79
C ARG A 146 -16.50 -8.78 -20.61
N TRP A 147 -16.56 -9.91 -19.92
CA TRP A 147 -17.80 -10.66 -19.69
C TRP A 147 -18.84 -9.82 -18.97
N HIS A 148 -18.45 -9.05 -17.95
CA HIS A 148 -19.37 -8.18 -17.23
C HIS A 148 -19.94 -7.08 -18.15
N ASN A 149 -19.08 -6.48 -18.99
CA ASN A 149 -19.48 -5.44 -19.94
C ASN A 149 -20.27 -5.98 -21.15
N GLU A 150 -20.05 -7.22 -21.55
CA GLU A 150 -20.73 -7.88 -22.67
C GLU A 150 -22.09 -8.43 -22.24
N ALA A 151 -22.19 -9.04 -21.05
CA ALA A 151 -23.45 -9.45 -20.45
C ALA A 151 -24.40 -8.25 -20.26
N THR A 152 -23.87 -7.13 -19.74
CA THR A 152 -24.66 -5.91 -19.56
C THR A 152 -25.13 -5.34 -20.91
N ARG A 153 -24.27 -5.32 -21.93
CA ARG A 153 -24.65 -4.88 -23.29
C ARG A 153 -25.68 -5.79 -23.95
N ASN A 154 -25.59 -7.10 -23.77
CA ASN A 154 -26.54 -8.05 -24.32
C ASN A 154 -27.90 -7.97 -23.62
N LEU A 155 -27.93 -7.78 -22.29
CA LEU A 155 -29.15 -7.53 -21.53
C LEU A 155 -29.86 -6.25 -22.01
N HIS A 156 -29.12 -5.15 -22.21
CA HIS A 156 -29.71 -3.92 -22.75
C HIS A 156 -30.24 -4.09 -24.18
N ARG A 157 -29.55 -4.87 -25.03
CA ARG A 157 -29.99 -5.15 -26.39
C ARG A 157 -31.29 -5.96 -26.41
N HIS A 158 -31.33 -7.06 -25.67
CA HIS A 158 -32.53 -7.90 -25.59
C HIS A 158 -33.72 -7.19 -24.92
N ALA A 159 -33.47 -6.34 -23.92
CA ALA A 159 -34.52 -5.50 -23.35
C ALA A 159 -35.11 -4.53 -24.40
N ALA A 160 -34.27 -3.92 -25.24
CA ALA A 160 -34.73 -3.03 -26.30
C ALA A 160 -35.49 -3.77 -27.42
N GLU A 161 -35.03 -4.96 -27.81
CA GLU A 161 -35.69 -5.82 -28.80
C GLU A 161 -37.08 -6.27 -28.29
N ASN A 162 -37.16 -6.76 -27.05
CA ASN A 162 -38.42 -7.19 -26.43
C ASN A 162 -39.43 -6.04 -26.34
N VAL A 163 -39.00 -4.83 -25.95
CA VAL A 163 -39.88 -3.66 -25.95
C VAL A 163 -40.35 -3.34 -27.37
N THR A 164 -39.47 -3.40 -28.36
CA THR A 164 -39.84 -3.09 -29.75
C THR A 164 -40.84 -4.11 -30.32
N GLU A 165 -40.66 -5.40 -30.01
CA GLU A 165 -41.61 -6.46 -30.38
C GLU A 165 -42.95 -6.33 -29.65
N GLU A 166 -42.94 -6.04 -28.35
CA GLU A 166 -44.16 -5.88 -27.57
C GLU A 166 -44.98 -4.71 -28.10
N TYR A 167 -44.35 -3.56 -28.35
CA TYR A 167 -45.01 -2.40 -28.95
C TYR A 167 -45.49 -2.69 -30.38
N GLY A 168 -44.67 -3.33 -31.22
CA GLY A 168 -45.05 -3.70 -32.58
C GLY A 168 -46.24 -4.66 -32.63
N GLY A 169 -46.26 -5.66 -31.74
CA GLY A 169 -47.36 -6.60 -31.59
C GLY A 169 -48.63 -5.96 -31.00
N LEU A 170 -48.50 -4.94 -30.16
CA LEU A 170 -49.64 -4.18 -29.64
C LEU A 170 -50.27 -3.33 -30.74
N VAL A 171 -49.45 -2.62 -31.54
CA VAL A 171 -49.91 -1.82 -32.68
C VAL A 171 -50.56 -2.71 -33.74
N SER A 172 -49.95 -3.86 -34.06
CA SER A 172 -50.51 -4.83 -34.99
C SER A 172 -51.88 -5.35 -34.51
N ARG A 173 -52.02 -5.71 -33.23
CA ARG A 173 -53.31 -6.14 -32.65
C ARG A 173 -54.37 -5.05 -32.68
N ILE A 174 -53.99 -3.79 -32.42
CA ILE A 174 -54.91 -2.65 -32.49
C ILE A 174 -55.38 -2.42 -33.93
N GLU A 175 -54.48 -2.44 -34.91
CA GLU A 175 -54.84 -2.27 -36.31
C GLU A 175 -55.70 -3.43 -36.83
N HIS A 176 -55.34 -4.68 -36.48
CA HIS A 176 -56.16 -5.83 -36.84
C HIS A 176 -57.56 -5.74 -36.21
N HIS A 177 -57.66 -5.33 -34.95
CA HIS A 177 -58.95 -5.16 -34.27
C HIS A 177 -59.81 -4.08 -34.95
N LYS A 178 -59.23 -2.93 -35.34
CA LYS A 178 -59.94 -1.87 -36.10
C LYS A 178 -60.49 -2.40 -37.42
N ILE A 179 -59.71 -3.19 -38.16
CA ILE A 179 -60.12 -3.78 -39.44
C ILE A 179 -61.26 -4.79 -39.24
N THR A 180 -61.20 -5.58 -38.18
CA THR A 180 -62.16 -6.67 -37.93
C THR A 180 -63.49 -6.17 -37.35
N THR A 181 -63.50 -5.04 -36.63
CA THR A 181 -64.69 -4.53 -35.92
C THR A 181 -65.40 -3.36 -36.61
N GLY A 182 -64.81 -2.76 -37.66
CA GLY A 182 -65.43 -1.68 -38.42
C GLY A 182 -65.70 -0.39 -37.65
N ALA A 183 -65.07 -0.18 -36.48
CA ALA A 183 -65.35 0.95 -35.62
C ALA A 183 -64.80 2.29 -36.20
N PRO A 184 -65.65 3.33 -36.38
CA PRO A 184 -65.20 4.63 -36.90
C PRO A 184 -64.30 5.37 -35.89
N SER A 185 -63.29 6.05 -36.40
CA SER A 185 -62.15 6.69 -35.71
C SER A 185 -62.49 7.86 -34.76
N ALA A 186 -63.76 8.06 -34.41
CA ALA A 186 -64.23 9.22 -33.65
C ALA A 186 -64.44 8.97 -32.13
N ALA A 187 -64.44 7.72 -31.66
CA ALA A 187 -64.90 7.40 -30.30
C ALA A 187 -63.86 7.55 -29.16
N TRP A 188 -62.59 7.86 -29.44
CA TRP A 188 -61.52 7.83 -28.42
C TRP A 188 -60.91 9.21 -28.06
N ARG A 189 -61.61 10.31 -28.36
CA ARG A 189 -61.10 11.68 -28.14
C ARG A 189 -61.54 12.35 -26.83
N SER A 190 -62.20 11.65 -25.90
CA SER A 190 -62.78 12.28 -24.70
C SER A 190 -62.15 11.92 -23.34
N THR A 191 -61.15 11.03 -23.26
CA THR A 191 -60.44 10.76 -22.00
C THR A 191 -59.13 11.54 -21.92
N GLY A 192 -59.26 12.86 -21.92
CA GLY A 192 -58.17 13.75 -21.52
C GLY A 192 -57.89 13.63 -20.02
N ARG A 193 -56.83 12.92 -19.65
CA ARG A 193 -56.10 13.19 -18.40
C ARG A 193 -54.61 12.96 -18.61
N LEU A 194 -53.95 14.03 -19.05
CA LEU A 194 -52.51 14.23 -18.99
C LEU A 194 -52.03 14.12 -17.54
N SER A 195 -51.33 13.04 -17.20
CA SER A 195 -50.47 12.97 -16.01
C SER A 195 -49.06 12.55 -16.42
N ARG A 196 -48.26 13.57 -16.71
CA ARG A 196 -46.80 13.69 -16.48
C ARG A 196 -45.97 12.41 -16.63
N MET A 197 -45.28 12.30 -17.77
CA MET A 197 -44.01 11.56 -17.83
C MET A 197 -42.84 12.48 -17.41
N PRO A 198 -41.90 12.03 -16.56
CA PRO A 198 -40.64 12.72 -16.37
C PRO A 198 -39.75 12.47 -17.60
N ARG A 199 -39.58 13.50 -18.44
CA ARG A 199 -38.50 13.55 -19.43
C ARG A 199 -37.18 13.80 -18.72
N SER A 200 -36.44 12.75 -18.36
CA SER A 200 -35.01 12.86 -18.08
C SER A 200 -34.27 13.02 -19.41
N ALA A 201 -34.06 14.26 -19.83
CA ALA A 201 -33.20 14.59 -20.96
C ALA A 201 -31.73 14.27 -20.64
N PRO A 202 -30.94 13.73 -21.58
CA PRO A 202 -29.49 13.65 -21.42
C PRO A 202 -28.90 15.06 -21.59
N ARG A 203 -28.19 15.53 -20.57
CA ARG A 203 -27.40 16.78 -20.60
C ARG A 203 -26.36 16.71 -21.72
N ARG A 204 -26.67 17.35 -22.85
CA ARG A 204 -25.72 17.67 -23.91
C ARG A 204 -24.88 18.86 -23.41
N GLY A 205 -23.61 18.62 -23.06
CA GLY A 205 -22.68 19.71 -22.77
C GLY A 205 -21.70 19.48 -21.63
N GLN A 206 -20.93 18.38 -21.64
CA GLN A 206 -19.60 18.34 -21.04
C GLN A 206 -18.69 17.54 -21.97
N ARG A 207 -17.86 18.25 -22.74
CA ARG A 207 -16.72 17.67 -23.45
C ARG A 207 -15.70 17.20 -22.40
N PRO A 208 -15.07 16.01 -22.53
CA PRO A 208 -13.92 15.67 -21.72
C PRO A 208 -12.76 16.61 -22.07
N ALA A 209 -12.23 17.30 -21.07
CA ALA A 209 -11.00 18.08 -21.19
C ALA A 209 -9.85 17.12 -21.53
N GLY A 210 -9.24 17.31 -22.70
CA GLY A 210 -8.01 16.62 -23.09
C GLY A 210 -6.83 17.05 -22.20
N PRO A 211 -5.77 16.24 -22.13
CA PRO A 211 -4.60 16.53 -21.28
C PRO A 211 -3.82 17.74 -21.81
N PRO A 212 -3.32 18.64 -20.93
CA PRO A 212 -2.44 19.71 -21.36
C PRO A 212 -1.05 19.15 -21.71
N SER A 213 -0.68 19.28 -22.98
CA SER A 213 0.66 19.06 -23.50
C SER A 213 1.62 20.13 -22.95
N LEU A 214 2.56 19.74 -22.09
CA LEU A 214 3.69 20.60 -21.74
C LEU A 214 4.88 20.37 -22.67
N ARG A 215 5.10 21.43 -23.41
CA ARG A 215 6.14 21.75 -24.37
C ARG A 215 7.52 21.63 -23.72
N ARG A 216 8.42 20.86 -24.36
CA ARG A 216 9.88 20.99 -24.19
C ARG A 216 10.30 22.40 -24.61
N THR A 217 10.99 23.11 -23.74
CA THR A 217 11.87 24.23 -24.10
C THR A 217 13.25 23.92 -23.55
N ARG A 218 14.19 23.88 -24.50
CA ARG A 218 15.67 23.96 -24.43
C ARG A 218 16.36 23.71 -23.09
#